data_AF-A0A6N2TFJ6-F1
#
_entry.id   AF-A0A6N2TFJ6-F1
#
_cell.length_a   1.000
_cell.length_b   1.000
_cell.length_c   1.000
_cell.angle_alpha   90.00
_cell.angle_beta   90.00
_cell.angle_gamma   90.00
#
_symmetry.space_group_name_H-M   'P 1'
#
loop_
_entity.id
_entity.type
_entity.pdbx_description
1 polymer ?
#
loop_
_entity_poly.entity_id
_entity_poly.type
_entity_poly.pdbx_seq_one_letter_code
_entity_poly.pdbx_strand_id
1 'polypeptide(L)'
;MMQISPEIQLFIREHSSDDVRVLALQAKKYPDIDMPTVITQIAGRKVAAEKIPSWWEIEKIWYPKHLSLEQCSSEITARYKARLLQGDSLTDLTGGFGIDCSFLATGFKSATYVERQEELCEIAAHNFPVLNLNHINIKNEDGVTYLQAMSPVDCLFLDPARRNEHGGKTVAISDCEPNVAELEELLLQKANRVMIKLSPMLDLSLALKELKQTQEVHILSVNNECKELLILLGQTSPAEISIHCVNLFTKGTQKEQHFVFTREQEQCSECTYTDSLETYLYEPNASLLKAGAFRSIAAAYPVRKLHPNSHLYTSDTFIENFPGRIFRIVNQCSFNKKEVKENLADLKKANVTVRNFPATVAELRKRIHLAEGGDTYLFASTLNNGQKVLIRCEKV
;
A
#
# COMPACT_ATOMS: atom_id res chain seq x y z
N MET A 1 10.78 11.28 -29.46
CA MET A 1 12.09 10.57 -29.46
C MET A 1 13.11 11.24 -28.56
N MET A 2 13.07 10.91 -27.28
CA MET A 2 14.08 11.27 -26.29
C MET A 2 15.28 10.33 -26.47
N GLN A 3 16.37 10.73 -27.12
CA GLN A 3 17.61 9.93 -27.10
C GLN A 3 18.51 10.44 -25.97
N ILE A 4 18.63 9.67 -24.89
CA ILE A 4 19.63 9.94 -23.85
C ILE A 4 20.99 9.45 -24.35
N SER A 5 21.77 10.36 -24.93
CA SER A 5 23.13 10.09 -25.42
C SER A 5 24.08 9.71 -24.26
N PRO A 6 25.24 9.08 -24.54
CA PRO A 6 26.25 8.78 -23.51
C PRO A 6 26.69 10.02 -22.71
N GLU A 7 26.77 11.19 -23.35
CA GLU A 7 27.11 12.46 -22.71
C GLU A 7 26.03 12.89 -21.71
N ILE A 8 24.75 12.75 -22.09
CA ILE A 8 23.62 13.05 -21.20
C ILE A 8 23.57 12.04 -20.03
N GLN A 9 23.87 10.76 -20.28
CA GLN A 9 23.95 9.74 -19.21
C GLN A 9 25.06 10.06 -18.21
N LEU A 10 26.24 10.48 -18.69
CA LEU A 10 27.34 10.91 -17.84
C LEU A 10 26.93 12.11 -16.98
N PHE A 11 26.29 13.12 -17.59
CA PHE A 11 25.79 14.29 -16.87
C PHE A 11 24.78 13.92 -15.76
N ILE A 12 23.81 13.05 -16.06
CA ILE A 12 22.84 12.55 -15.07
C ILE A 12 23.56 11.86 -13.90
N ARG A 13 24.62 11.10 -14.19
CA ARG A 13 25.41 10.39 -13.16
C ARG A 13 26.17 11.36 -12.27
N GLU A 14 26.88 12.32 -12.87
CA GLU A 14 27.67 13.33 -12.15
C GLU A 14 26.81 14.22 -11.23
N HIS A 15 25.59 14.54 -11.69
CA HIS A 15 24.64 15.37 -10.94
C HIS A 15 23.60 14.57 -10.13
N SER A 16 23.81 13.27 -9.94
CA SER A 16 22.82 12.38 -9.30
C SER A 16 22.49 12.76 -7.84
N SER A 17 23.42 13.40 -7.12
CA SER A 17 23.22 13.91 -5.76
C SER A 17 22.65 15.33 -5.69
N ASP A 18 22.69 16.07 -6.80
CA ASP A 18 22.46 17.52 -6.78
C ASP A 18 20.99 17.88 -6.56
N ASP A 19 20.73 19.07 -6.01
CA ASP A 19 19.38 19.62 -5.96
C ASP A 19 18.92 20.01 -7.37
N VAL A 20 17.91 19.31 -7.87
CA VAL A 20 17.37 19.53 -9.22
C VAL A 20 16.84 20.94 -9.46
N ARG A 21 16.38 21.64 -8.41
CA ARG A 21 15.93 23.04 -8.51
C ARG A 21 17.10 23.97 -8.72
N VAL A 22 18.21 23.71 -8.02
CA VAL A 22 19.46 24.47 -8.21
C VAL A 22 20.03 24.21 -9.59
N LEU A 23 20.02 22.96 -10.04
CA LEU A 23 20.50 22.57 -11.37
C LEU A 23 19.68 23.22 -12.49
N ALA A 24 18.35 23.32 -12.34
CA ALA A 24 17.47 24.02 -13.28
C ALA A 24 17.85 25.48 -13.52
N LEU A 25 18.27 26.19 -12.47
CA LEU A 25 18.71 27.59 -12.56
C LEU A 25 20.04 27.74 -13.32
N GLN A 26 20.78 26.64 -13.49
CA GLN A 26 22.06 26.61 -14.19
C GLN A 26 21.95 26.23 -15.66
N ALA A 27 20.73 26.11 -16.23
CA ALA A 27 20.51 25.72 -17.62
C ALA A 27 21.37 26.50 -18.63
N LYS A 28 21.60 27.81 -18.41
CA LYS A 28 22.44 28.65 -19.27
C LYS A 28 23.91 28.21 -19.34
N LYS A 29 24.41 27.45 -18.37
CA LYS A 29 25.78 26.91 -18.38
C LYS A 29 25.93 25.70 -19.30
N TYR A 30 24.82 25.07 -19.68
CA TYR A 30 24.78 23.83 -20.44
C TYR A 30 23.83 23.98 -21.65
N PRO A 31 24.18 24.81 -22.64
CA PRO A 31 23.28 25.15 -23.75
C PRO A 31 22.92 23.96 -24.62
N ASP A 32 23.77 22.94 -24.68
CA ASP A 32 23.58 21.73 -25.49
C ASP A 32 22.84 20.61 -24.74
N ILE A 33 22.46 20.83 -23.47
CA ILE A 33 21.78 19.85 -22.64
C ILE A 33 20.30 20.22 -22.50
N ASP A 34 19.42 19.28 -22.82
CA ASP A 34 17.99 19.38 -22.51
C ASP A 34 17.76 19.26 -21.00
N MET A 35 17.86 20.40 -20.32
CA MET A 35 17.82 20.49 -18.86
C MET A 35 16.51 19.95 -18.25
N PRO A 36 15.30 20.26 -18.78
CA PRO A 36 14.06 19.62 -18.33
C PRO A 36 14.10 18.09 -18.31
N THR A 37 14.61 17.48 -19.39
CA THR A 37 14.74 16.02 -19.50
C THR A 37 15.70 15.47 -18.45
N VAL A 38 16.89 16.05 -18.34
CA VAL A 38 17.89 15.62 -17.36
C VAL A 38 17.39 15.73 -15.92
N ILE A 39 16.72 16.82 -15.57
CA ILE A 39 16.11 16.99 -14.25
C ILE A 39 15.09 15.90 -13.96
N THR A 40 14.25 15.57 -14.94
CA THR A 40 13.27 14.49 -14.83
C THR A 40 13.97 13.15 -14.56
N GLN A 41 15.05 12.85 -15.27
CA GLN A 41 15.81 11.62 -15.05
C GLN A 41 16.52 11.59 -13.69
N ILE A 42 17.14 12.69 -13.24
CA ILE A 42 17.80 12.77 -11.93
C ILE A 42 16.79 12.59 -10.80
N ALA A 43 15.66 13.30 -10.85
CA ALA A 43 14.57 13.13 -9.89
C ALA A 43 14.00 11.70 -9.93
N GLY A 44 13.83 11.17 -11.14
CA GLY A 44 13.49 9.79 -11.47
C GLY A 44 14.29 8.78 -10.67
N ARG A 45 15.61 8.83 -10.85
CA ARG A 45 16.57 7.94 -10.20
C ARG A 45 16.51 8.04 -8.67
N LYS A 46 16.34 9.24 -8.11
CA LYS A 46 16.26 9.41 -6.65
C LYS A 46 15.06 8.68 -6.04
N VAL A 47 13.89 8.78 -6.67
CA VAL A 47 12.69 8.06 -6.18
C VAL A 47 12.83 6.56 -6.42
N ALA A 48 13.36 6.15 -7.58
CA ALA A 48 13.54 4.75 -7.93
C ALA A 48 14.48 4.01 -6.96
N ALA A 49 15.52 4.68 -6.44
CA ALA A 49 16.47 4.07 -5.51
C ALA A 49 15.81 3.46 -4.26
N GLU A 50 14.76 4.09 -3.72
CA GLU A 50 14.01 3.54 -2.58
C GLU A 50 12.78 2.73 -3.02
N LYS A 51 12.06 3.19 -4.05
CA LYS A 51 10.75 2.65 -4.42
C LYS A 51 10.84 1.43 -5.32
N ILE A 52 11.85 1.38 -6.21
CA ILE A 52 12.02 0.36 -7.25
C ILE A 52 13.52 0.06 -7.48
N PRO A 53 14.23 -0.47 -6.46
CA PRO A 53 15.69 -0.58 -6.49
C PRO A 53 16.23 -1.35 -7.71
N SER A 54 15.55 -2.42 -8.14
CA SER A 54 15.98 -3.21 -9.30
C SER A 54 15.97 -2.43 -10.62
N TRP A 55 15.06 -1.46 -10.78
CA TRP A 55 15.06 -0.57 -11.94
C TRP A 55 16.14 0.51 -11.80
N TRP A 56 16.37 1.01 -10.59
CA TRP A 56 17.40 2.02 -10.32
C TRP A 56 18.81 1.52 -10.64
N GLU A 57 19.11 0.24 -10.38
CA GLU A 57 20.39 -0.40 -10.70
C GLU A 57 20.72 -0.37 -12.20
N ILE A 58 19.71 -0.27 -13.07
CA ILE A 58 19.89 -0.25 -14.51
C ILE A 58 20.00 1.19 -15.00
N GLU A 59 21.21 1.61 -15.35
CA GLU A 59 21.49 3.00 -15.77
C GLU A 59 20.67 3.47 -16.97
N LYS A 60 20.28 2.54 -17.85
CA LYS A 60 19.60 2.84 -19.11
C LYS A 60 18.10 3.08 -18.97
N ILE A 61 17.51 2.91 -17.79
CA ILE A 61 16.07 3.14 -17.57
C ILE A 61 15.71 4.61 -17.75
N TRP A 62 14.63 4.85 -18.48
CA TRP A 62 14.02 6.16 -18.62
C TRP A 62 12.89 6.34 -17.60
N TYR A 63 12.91 7.47 -16.91
CA TYR A 63 11.89 7.83 -15.93
C TYR A 63 10.91 8.87 -16.49
N PRO A 64 9.61 8.75 -16.20
CA PRO A 64 8.60 9.71 -16.61
C PRO A 64 8.64 10.95 -15.72
N LYS A 65 7.78 11.90 -16.04
CA LYS A 65 7.48 13.06 -15.19
C LYS A 65 7.05 12.62 -13.79
N HIS A 66 7.21 13.55 -12.85
CA HIS A 66 7.05 13.35 -11.41
C HIS A 66 5.75 12.64 -11.01
N LEU A 67 4.61 13.02 -11.59
CA LEU A 67 3.31 12.48 -11.20
C LEU A 67 3.22 10.96 -11.40
N SER A 68 3.59 10.46 -12.59
CA SER A 68 3.56 9.02 -12.91
C SER A 68 4.53 8.23 -12.02
N LEU A 69 5.66 8.82 -11.66
CA LEU A 69 6.64 8.20 -10.76
C LEU A 69 6.15 8.15 -9.30
N GLU A 70 5.46 9.20 -8.83
CA GLU A 70 4.85 9.20 -7.49
C GLU A 70 3.70 8.20 -7.39
N GLN A 71 2.88 8.09 -8.44
CA GLN A 71 1.70 7.23 -8.48
C GLN A 71 2.00 5.76 -8.78
N CYS A 72 3.15 5.42 -9.38
CA CYS A 72 3.47 4.03 -9.70
C CYS A 72 3.55 3.13 -8.47
N SER A 73 3.42 1.82 -8.65
CA SER A 73 3.61 0.84 -7.58
C SER A 73 5.08 0.79 -7.11
N SER A 74 5.26 0.35 -5.87
CA SER A 74 6.59 -0.01 -5.38
C SER A 74 6.99 -1.40 -5.86
N GLU A 75 8.28 -1.67 -5.97
CA GLU A 75 8.77 -3.00 -6.35
C GLU A 75 8.25 -4.10 -5.41
N ILE A 76 8.22 -3.86 -4.11
CA ILE A 76 7.77 -4.87 -3.14
C ILE A 76 6.30 -5.24 -3.33
N THR A 77 5.43 -4.27 -3.65
CA THR A 77 4.01 -4.54 -3.93
C THR A 77 3.79 -5.11 -5.32
N ALA A 78 4.58 -4.71 -6.32
CA ALA A 78 4.52 -5.31 -7.67
C ALA A 78 4.94 -6.80 -7.66
N ARG A 79 5.99 -7.14 -6.90
CA ARG A 79 6.41 -8.54 -6.67
C ARG A 79 5.34 -9.37 -5.96
N TYR A 80 4.57 -8.78 -5.05
CA TYR A 80 3.45 -9.47 -4.43
C TYR A 80 2.36 -9.81 -5.47
N LYS A 81 1.95 -8.83 -6.29
CA LYS A 81 0.95 -9.04 -7.35
C LYS A 81 1.34 -10.13 -8.33
N ALA A 82 2.62 -10.20 -8.72
CA ALA A 82 3.15 -11.24 -9.59
C ALA A 82 2.94 -12.68 -9.06
N ARG A 83 2.71 -12.86 -7.76
CA ARG A 83 2.39 -14.17 -7.18
C ARG A 83 0.91 -14.56 -7.31
N LEU A 84 0.02 -13.60 -7.60
CA LEU A 84 -1.43 -13.78 -7.55
C LEU A 84 -2.06 -14.16 -8.90
N LEU A 85 -1.34 -13.96 -10.00
CA LEU A 85 -1.79 -14.30 -11.35
C LEU A 85 -0.86 -15.32 -11.98
N GLN A 86 -1.45 -16.22 -12.76
CA GLN A 86 -0.75 -17.27 -13.49
C GLN A 86 -1.49 -17.52 -14.81
N GLY A 87 -0.77 -17.94 -15.84
CA GLY A 87 -1.31 -18.22 -17.16
C GLY A 87 -0.26 -18.03 -18.25
N ASP A 88 -0.69 -18.09 -19.50
CA ASP A 88 0.17 -17.90 -20.66
C ASP A 88 0.09 -16.46 -21.22
N SER A 89 -1.05 -15.79 -21.02
CA SER A 89 -1.33 -14.45 -21.55
C SER A 89 -1.84 -13.45 -20.50
N LEU A 90 -1.28 -12.24 -20.51
CA LEU A 90 -1.65 -11.12 -19.64
C LEU A 90 -1.99 -9.88 -20.47
N THR A 91 -2.95 -9.07 -20.03
CA THR A 91 -3.08 -7.68 -20.48
C THR A 91 -3.23 -6.74 -19.30
N ASP A 92 -2.35 -5.72 -19.23
CA ASP A 92 -2.47 -4.56 -18.35
C ASP A 92 -3.19 -3.45 -19.11
N LEU A 93 -4.43 -3.13 -18.71
CA LEU A 93 -5.29 -2.17 -19.40
C LEU A 93 -5.06 -0.71 -18.98
N THR A 94 -4.18 -0.49 -18.01
CA THR A 94 -3.96 0.82 -17.39
C THR A 94 -2.52 1.28 -17.42
N GLY A 95 -1.57 0.38 -17.67
CA GLY A 95 -0.19 0.65 -18.04
C GLY A 95 0.60 1.52 -17.05
N GLY A 96 0.43 2.84 -17.14
CA GLY A 96 1.12 3.81 -16.33
C GLY A 96 2.62 3.79 -16.60
N PHE A 97 3.44 3.91 -15.57
CA PHE A 97 4.89 3.77 -15.74
C PHE A 97 5.33 2.33 -16.13
N GLY A 98 4.44 1.34 -16.07
CA GLY A 98 4.73 -0.04 -16.47
C GLY A 98 5.41 -0.88 -15.38
N ILE A 99 5.43 -0.41 -14.13
CA ILE A 99 6.00 -1.16 -13.00
C ILE A 99 5.22 -2.45 -12.78
N ASP A 100 3.91 -2.38 -12.49
CA ASP A 100 3.11 -3.59 -12.27
C ASP A 100 3.15 -4.51 -13.50
N CYS A 101 2.96 -3.98 -14.71
CA CYS A 101 3.11 -4.72 -15.96
C CYS A 101 4.43 -5.49 -16.04
N SER A 102 5.57 -4.83 -15.77
CA SER A 102 6.89 -5.45 -15.89
C SER A 102 7.09 -6.64 -14.94
N PHE A 103 6.62 -6.53 -13.70
CA PHE A 103 6.76 -7.60 -12.71
C PHE A 103 5.77 -8.73 -12.99
N LEU A 104 4.53 -8.40 -13.34
CA LEU A 104 3.50 -9.37 -13.71
C LEU A 104 3.95 -10.17 -14.95
N ALA A 105 4.41 -9.51 -16.00
CA ALA A 105 4.75 -10.10 -17.30
C ALA A 105 5.87 -11.14 -17.24
N THR A 106 6.71 -11.14 -16.18
CA THR A 106 7.76 -12.17 -16.00
C THR A 106 7.19 -13.60 -15.89
N GLY A 107 5.95 -13.74 -15.42
CA GLY A 107 5.27 -15.03 -15.26
C GLY A 107 4.50 -15.51 -16.49
N PHE A 108 4.47 -14.74 -17.58
CA PHE A 108 3.63 -15.00 -18.75
C PHE A 108 4.46 -15.15 -20.03
N LYS A 109 3.96 -15.95 -20.98
CA LYS A 109 4.59 -16.13 -22.31
C LYS A 109 4.37 -14.91 -23.20
N SER A 110 3.23 -14.25 -23.05
CA SER A 110 2.87 -13.03 -23.77
C SER A 110 2.18 -12.05 -22.85
N ALA A 111 2.46 -10.77 -23.03
CA ALA A 111 1.79 -9.71 -22.31
C ALA A 111 1.47 -8.55 -23.24
N THR A 112 0.39 -7.83 -22.94
CA THR A 112 0.05 -6.56 -23.59
C THR A 112 0.00 -5.47 -22.53
N TYR A 113 0.69 -4.36 -22.80
CA TYR A 113 0.64 -3.12 -22.04
C TYR A 113 -0.19 -2.11 -22.83
N VAL A 114 -1.26 -1.60 -22.23
CA VAL A 114 -2.15 -0.59 -22.84
C VAL A 114 -2.08 0.69 -22.03
N GLU A 115 -1.76 1.80 -22.70
CA GLU A 115 -1.65 3.12 -22.07
C GLU A 115 -2.07 4.22 -23.04
N ARG A 116 -2.81 5.21 -22.56
CA ARG A 116 -3.35 6.32 -23.37
C ARG A 116 -2.30 7.41 -23.67
N GLN A 117 -1.36 7.63 -22.76
CA GLN A 117 -0.32 8.64 -22.91
C GLN A 117 0.83 8.14 -23.78
N GLU A 118 1.01 8.79 -24.93
CA GLU A 118 2.08 8.47 -25.88
C GLU A 118 3.47 8.53 -25.21
N GLU A 119 3.72 9.52 -24.36
CA GLU A 119 5.00 9.66 -23.62
C GLU A 119 5.32 8.43 -22.75
N LEU A 120 4.32 7.85 -22.09
CA LEU A 120 4.50 6.65 -21.28
C LEU A 120 4.71 5.41 -22.16
N CYS A 121 4.05 5.34 -23.32
CA CYS A 121 4.30 4.28 -24.30
C CYS A 121 5.72 4.35 -24.87
N GLU A 122 6.25 5.55 -25.18
CA GLU A 122 7.64 5.73 -25.61
C GLU A 122 8.62 5.23 -24.53
N ILE A 123 8.37 5.58 -23.27
CA ILE A 123 9.19 5.14 -22.13
C ILE A 123 9.11 3.62 -21.96
N ALA A 124 7.92 3.03 -22.03
CA ALA A 124 7.73 1.58 -21.95
C ALA A 124 8.44 0.84 -23.09
N ALA A 125 8.37 1.38 -24.32
CA ALA A 125 9.01 0.81 -25.51
C ALA A 125 10.54 0.78 -25.41
N HIS A 126 11.11 1.74 -24.69
CA HIS A 126 12.53 1.74 -24.35
C HIS A 126 12.85 0.82 -23.16
N ASN A 127 12.08 0.93 -22.07
CA ASN A 127 12.39 0.25 -20.80
C ASN A 127 12.17 -1.27 -20.85
N PHE A 128 11.12 -1.77 -21.50
CA PHE A 128 10.84 -3.21 -21.50
C PHE A 128 11.96 -4.04 -22.14
N PRO A 129 12.52 -3.69 -23.32
CA PRO A 129 13.70 -4.36 -23.84
C PRO A 129 14.93 -4.27 -22.92
N VAL A 130 15.15 -3.11 -22.28
CA VAL A 130 16.23 -2.91 -21.30
C VAL A 130 16.09 -3.85 -20.09
N LEU A 131 14.85 -4.22 -19.73
CA LEU A 131 14.51 -5.17 -18.67
C LEU A 131 14.45 -6.63 -19.16
N ASN A 132 14.80 -6.91 -20.42
CA ASN A 132 14.65 -8.21 -21.10
C ASN A 132 13.20 -8.71 -21.22
N LEU A 133 12.24 -7.79 -21.29
CA LEU A 133 10.80 -8.07 -21.41
C LEU A 133 10.31 -7.85 -22.85
N ASN A 134 11.01 -8.45 -23.82
CA ASN A 134 10.76 -8.25 -25.25
C ASN A 134 9.42 -8.85 -25.74
N HIS A 135 8.77 -9.66 -24.91
CA HIS A 135 7.47 -10.29 -25.20
C HIS A 135 6.27 -9.41 -24.85
N ILE A 136 6.50 -8.21 -24.30
CA ILE A 136 5.43 -7.24 -24.00
C ILE A 136 5.09 -6.45 -25.26
N ASN A 137 3.85 -6.56 -25.71
CA ASN A 137 3.30 -5.75 -26.79
C ASN A 137 2.75 -4.43 -26.24
N ILE A 138 3.16 -3.30 -26.81
CA ILE A 138 2.69 -1.98 -26.37
C ILE A 138 1.56 -1.49 -27.28
N LYS A 139 0.49 -1.00 -26.67
CA LYS A 139 -0.67 -0.40 -27.33
C LYS A 139 -0.91 0.99 -26.76
N ASN A 140 -0.66 2.00 -27.59
CA ASN A 140 -1.04 3.37 -27.23
C ASN A 140 -2.53 3.59 -27.55
N GLU A 141 -3.40 3.20 -26.63
CA GLU A 141 -4.85 3.22 -26.81
C GLU A 141 -5.53 3.43 -25.45
N ASP A 142 -6.79 3.84 -25.47
CA ASP A 142 -7.64 3.80 -24.28
C ASP A 142 -7.93 2.34 -23.87
N GLY A 143 -7.77 2.05 -22.57
CA GLY A 143 -7.91 0.70 -22.03
C GLY A 143 -9.30 0.09 -22.23
N VAL A 144 -10.36 0.90 -22.17
CA VAL A 144 -11.74 0.42 -22.38
C VAL A 144 -11.98 0.10 -23.86
N THR A 145 -11.51 0.97 -24.74
CA THR A 145 -11.57 0.77 -26.19
C THR A 145 -10.83 -0.50 -26.60
N TYR A 146 -9.60 -0.70 -26.08
CA TYR A 146 -8.83 -1.92 -26.33
C TYR A 146 -9.54 -3.17 -25.78
N LEU A 147 -10.08 -3.11 -24.56
CA LEU A 147 -10.81 -4.22 -23.93
C LEU A 147 -11.98 -4.71 -24.79
N GLN A 148 -12.70 -3.80 -25.46
CA GLN A 148 -13.81 -4.17 -26.35
C GLN A 148 -13.34 -5.00 -27.55
N ALA A 149 -12.22 -4.60 -28.16
CA ALA A 149 -11.71 -5.18 -29.40
C ALA A 149 -10.80 -6.41 -29.20
N MET A 150 -10.12 -6.54 -28.07
CA MET A 150 -9.12 -7.58 -27.83
C MET A 150 -9.72 -9.00 -27.83
N SER A 151 -8.90 -9.99 -28.15
CA SER A 151 -9.24 -11.40 -27.92
C SER A 151 -9.11 -11.77 -26.43
N PRO A 152 -9.81 -12.80 -25.95
CA PRO A 152 -9.67 -13.24 -24.56
C PRO A 152 -8.24 -13.66 -24.22
N VAL A 153 -7.85 -13.43 -22.97
CA VAL A 153 -6.55 -13.77 -22.37
C VAL A 153 -6.75 -14.50 -21.04
N ASP A 154 -5.68 -15.04 -20.46
CA ASP A 154 -5.80 -15.74 -19.17
C ASP A 154 -6.04 -14.74 -18.03
N CYS A 155 -5.31 -13.63 -18.04
CA CYS A 155 -5.32 -12.64 -16.97
C CYS A 155 -5.45 -11.21 -17.47
N LEU A 156 -6.26 -10.41 -16.76
CA LEU A 156 -6.29 -8.95 -16.87
C LEU A 156 -5.76 -8.30 -15.59
N PHE A 157 -5.08 -7.16 -15.75
CA PHE A 157 -4.72 -6.26 -14.65
C PHE A 157 -5.22 -4.84 -14.95
N LEU A 158 -5.74 -4.18 -13.91
CA LEU A 158 -6.18 -2.79 -13.96
C LEU A 158 -5.80 -2.05 -12.67
N ASP A 159 -5.31 -0.83 -12.80
CA ASP A 159 -5.07 0.16 -11.75
C ASP A 159 -5.82 1.45 -12.11
N PRO A 160 -7.17 1.47 -12.00
CA PRO A 160 -7.96 2.61 -12.42
C PRO A 160 -7.64 3.86 -11.59
N ALA A 161 -7.50 4.99 -12.27
CA ALA A 161 -7.30 6.28 -11.65
C ALA A 161 -8.57 6.74 -10.90
N ARG A 162 -8.43 7.68 -9.96
CA ARG A 162 -9.60 8.31 -9.33
C ARG A 162 -10.04 9.51 -10.17
N ARG A 163 -11.32 9.59 -10.55
CA ARG A 163 -11.88 10.71 -11.37
C ARG A 163 -11.66 12.08 -10.73
N ASN A 164 -11.62 12.14 -9.40
CA ASN A 164 -11.44 13.38 -8.65
C ASN A 164 -10.04 13.45 -8.02
N GLU A 165 -9.03 13.86 -8.79
CA GLU A 165 -7.71 14.21 -8.24
C GLU A 165 -7.75 15.46 -7.32
N HIS A 166 -8.86 16.22 -7.32
CA HIS A 166 -9.02 17.50 -6.62
C HIS A 166 -9.64 17.43 -5.21
N GLY A 167 -9.41 16.33 -4.46
CA GLY A 167 -9.48 16.39 -2.99
C GLY A 167 -10.81 16.04 -2.30
N GLY A 168 -11.76 15.41 -3.00
CA GLY A 168 -12.89 14.72 -2.34
C GLY A 168 -12.45 13.37 -1.74
N LYS A 169 -13.06 12.93 -0.63
CA LYS A 169 -12.93 11.54 -0.15
C LYS A 169 -13.72 10.62 -1.08
N THR A 170 -13.13 10.24 -2.20
CA THR A 170 -13.62 9.15 -3.05
C THR A 170 -13.51 7.84 -2.27
N VAL A 171 -14.66 7.24 -1.96
CA VAL A 171 -14.79 6.00 -1.17
C VAL A 171 -15.38 4.83 -1.97
N ALA A 172 -15.89 5.08 -3.19
CA ALA A 172 -16.58 4.11 -4.02
C ALA A 172 -15.75 3.69 -5.25
N ILE A 173 -16.01 2.49 -5.78
CA ILE A 173 -15.36 2.03 -7.02
C ILE A 173 -15.90 2.79 -8.23
N SER A 174 -17.17 3.18 -8.20
CA SER A 174 -17.83 3.96 -9.26
C SER A 174 -17.19 5.33 -9.54
N ASP A 175 -16.37 5.84 -8.62
CA ASP A 175 -15.58 7.07 -8.79
C ASP A 175 -14.22 6.82 -9.50
N CYS A 176 -13.93 5.58 -9.89
CA CYS A 176 -12.69 5.21 -10.58
C CYS A 176 -12.84 5.30 -12.11
N GLU A 177 -11.73 5.50 -12.80
CA GLU A 177 -11.61 5.55 -14.25
C GLU A 177 -10.50 4.61 -14.72
N PRO A 178 -10.83 3.54 -15.47
CA PRO A 178 -12.18 3.17 -15.91
C PRO A 178 -13.11 2.73 -14.76
N ASN A 179 -14.43 2.81 -14.96
CA ASN A 179 -15.41 2.35 -13.98
C ASN A 179 -15.47 0.81 -14.03
N VAL A 180 -14.65 0.16 -13.20
CA VAL A 180 -14.52 -1.30 -13.20
C VAL A 180 -15.79 -2.04 -12.77
N ALA A 181 -16.70 -1.39 -12.05
CA ALA A 181 -17.99 -1.99 -11.69
C ALA A 181 -18.91 -2.11 -12.91
N GLU A 182 -18.91 -1.11 -13.80
CA GLU A 182 -19.65 -1.17 -15.08
C GLU A 182 -18.99 -2.13 -16.08
N LEU A 183 -17.68 -2.34 -15.98
CA LEU A 183 -16.92 -3.21 -16.88
C LEU A 183 -16.82 -4.66 -16.40
N GLU A 184 -17.30 -5.01 -15.20
CA GLU A 184 -17.11 -6.34 -14.59
C GLU A 184 -17.48 -7.49 -15.55
N GLU A 185 -18.63 -7.40 -16.21
CA GLU A 185 -19.09 -8.43 -17.16
C GLU A 185 -18.14 -8.56 -18.36
N LEU A 186 -17.77 -7.43 -18.99
CA LEU A 186 -16.86 -7.44 -20.14
C LEU A 186 -15.46 -7.93 -19.76
N LEU A 187 -14.96 -7.54 -18.59
CA LEU A 187 -13.68 -8.00 -18.06
C LEU A 187 -13.65 -9.53 -17.93
N LEU A 188 -14.73 -10.13 -17.41
CA LEU A 188 -14.84 -11.58 -17.26
C LEU A 188 -15.16 -12.30 -18.59
N GLN A 189 -15.76 -11.63 -19.56
CA GLN A 189 -15.86 -12.19 -20.92
C GLN A 189 -14.48 -12.26 -21.62
N LYS A 190 -13.53 -11.39 -21.24
CA LYS A 190 -12.21 -11.29 -21.86
C LYS A 190 -11.10 -11.98 -21.06
N ALA A 191 -11.34 -12.39 -19.81
CA ALA A 191 -10.36 -13.17 -19.06
C ALA A 191 -10.93 -14.10 -17.98
N ASN A 192 -10.16 -15.13 -17.66
CA ASN A 192 -10.50 -16.08 -16.60
C ASN A 192 -10.29 -15.50 -15.20
N ARG A 193 -9.26 -14.65 -15.04
CA ARG A 193 -8.92 -13.99 -13.78
C ARG A 193 -8.61 -12.52 -14.03
N VAL A 194 -9.20 -11.64 -13.22
CA VAL A 194 -9.02 -10.19 -13.35
C VAL A 194 -8.53 -9.66 -12.01
N MET A 195 -7.38 -9.00 -11.99
CA MET A 195 -6.90 -8.29 -10.81
C MET A 195 -7.14 -6.79 -10.97
N ILE A 196 -7.82 -6.20 -10.00
CA ILE A 196 -8.05 -4.77 -9.91
C ILE A 196 -7.29 -4.24 -8.68
N LYS A 197 -6.34 -3.34 -8.91
CA LYS A 197 -5.66 -2.56 -7.88
C LYS A 197 -6.50 -1.32 -7.56
N LEU A 198 -6.75 -1.07 -6.28
CA LEU A 198 -7.55 0.04 -5.80
C LEU A 198 -6.85 0.76 -4.65
N SER A 199 -7.20 2.03 -4.49
CA SER A 199 -6.70 2.85 -3.39
C SER A 199 -7.15 2.30 -2.01
N PRO A 200 -6.27 2.34 -1.00
CA PRO A 200 -6.60 1.90 0.37
C PRO A 200 -7.65 2.80 1.04
N MET A 201 -8.00 3.94 0.42
CA MET A 201 -9.05 4.83 0.89
C MET A 201 -10.47 4.32 0.57
N LEU A 202 -10.64 3.40 -0.38
CA LEU A 202 -11.96 2.88 -0.76
C LEU A 202 -12.58 2.03 0.36
N ASP A 203 -13.89 2.11 0.53
CA ASP A 203 -14.60 1.27 1.50
C ASP A 203 -14.70 -0.17 0.97
N LEU A 204 -14.16 -1.14 1.73
CA LEU A 204 -14.16 -2.55 1.31
C LEU A 204 -15.57 -3.15 1.28
N SER A 205 -16.48 -2.69 2.14
CA SER A 205 -17.88 -3.15 2.16
C SER A 205 -18.62 -2.72 0.90
N LEU A 206 -18.43 -1.47 0.50
CA LEU A 206 -18.97 -0.93 -0.73
C LEU A 206 -18.34 -1.60 -1.96
N ALA A 207 -17.02 -1.75 -2.00
CA ALA A 207 -16.29 -2.40 -3.09
C ALA A 207 -16.82 -3.81 -3.38
N LEU A 208 -16.98 -4.64 -2.34
CA LEU A 208 -17.50 -6.01 -2.50
C LEU A 208 -18.98 -6.09 -2.83
N LYS A 209 -19.74 -5.01 -2.61
CA LYS A 209 -21.14 -4.92 -3.05
C LYS A 209 -21.24 -4.57 -4.54
N GLU A 210 -20.30 -3.76 -5.04
CA GLU A 210 -20.25 -3.30 -6.43
C GLU A 210 -19.63 -4.36 -7.36
N LEU A 211 -18.61 -5.10 -6.92
CA LEU A 211 -17.94 -6.17 -7.69
C LEU A 211 -18.42 -7.56 -7.26
N LYS A 212 -19.45 -8.07 -7.96
CA LYS A 212 -20.21 -9.26 -7.56
C LYS A 212 -19.45 -10.58 -7.74
N GLN A 213 -18.47 -10.61 -8.64
CA GLN A 213 -17.69 -11.79 -8.99
C GLN A 213 -16.33 -11.85 -8.28
N THR A 214 -16.21 -11.09 -7.17
CA THR A 214 -15.02 -11.12 -6.33
C THR A 214 -14.80 -12.52 -5.73
N GLN A 215 -13.60 -13.05 -5.93
CA GLN A 215 -13.12 -14.31 -5.35
C GLN A 215 -12.32 -14.07 -4.08
N GLU A 216 -11.37 -13.14 -4.17
CA GLU A 216 -10.35 -12.91 -3.16
C GLU A 216 -10.07 -11.41 -3.06
N VAL A 217 -9.78 -10.95 -1.85
CA VAL A 217 -9.32 -9.60 -1.56
C VAL A 217 -7.97 -9.68 -0.89
N HIS A 218 -7.02 -8.88 -1.33
CA HIS A 218 -5.75 -8.69 -0.65
C HIS A 218 -5.60 -7.24 -0.22
N ILE A 219 -5.34 -7.02 1.06
CA ILE A 219 -5.06 -5.70 1.62
C ILE A 219 -3.58 -5.66 1.93
N LEU A 220 -2.83 -4.87 1.16
CA LEU A 220 -1.38 -4.82 1.28
C LEU A 220 -0.95 -3.63 2.10
N SER A 221 -0.18 -3.90 3.15
CA SER A 221 0.60 -2.92 3.88
C SER A 221 2.09 -3.10 3.61
N VAL A 222 2.83 -2.00 3.64
CA VAL A 222 4.30 -1.99 3.61
C VAL A 222 4.77 -1.20 4.81
N ASN A 223 5.63 -1.79 5.65
CA ASN A 223 6.11 -1.21 6.90
C ASN A 223 4.96 -0.67 7.78
N ASN A 224 3.86 -1.43 7.85
CA ASN A 224 2.65 -1.10 8.59
C ASN A 224 1.88 0.15 8.09
N GLU A 225 2.03 0.51 6.82
CA GLU A 225 1.19 1.50 6.14
C GLU A 225 0.37 0.80 5.07
N CYS A 226 -0.96 0.94 5.10
CA CYS A 226 -1.85 0.33 4.10
C CYS A 226 -1.68 1.05 2.75
N LYS A 227 -1.22 0.32 1.73
CA LYS A 227 -0.84 0.85 0.43
C LYS A 227 -1.87 0.60 -0.65
N GLU A 228 -2.43 -0.62 -0.71
CA GLU A 228 -3.22 -1.07 -1.86
C GLU A 228 -4.29 -2.07 -1.43
N LEU A 229 -5.45 -2.03 -2.10
CA LEU A 229 -6.45 -3.10 -2.11
C LEU A 229 -6.35 -3.80 -3.45
N LEU A 230 -6.26 -5.12 -3.47
CA LEU A 230 -6.33 -5.92 -4.68
C LEU A 230 -7.61 -6.75 -4.63
N ILE A 231 -8.44 -6.63 -5.65
CA ILE A 231 -9.65 -7.44 -5.80
C ILE A 231 -9.44 -8.36 -6.99
N LEU A 232 -9.59 -9.66 -6.75
CA LEU A 232 -9.45 -10.70 -7.75
C LEU A 232 -10.85 -11.17 -8.13
N LEU A 233 -11.23 -10.95 -9.38
CA LEU A 233 -12.47 -11.45 -9.95
C LEU A 233 -12.22 -12.78 -10.68
N GLY A 234 -13.25 -13.61 -10.74
CA GLY A 234 -13.26 -14.86 -11.49
C GLY A 234 -14.67 -15.21 -11.95
N GLN A 235 -14.81 -16.26 -12.76
CA GLN A 235 -16.07 -16.59 -13.44
C GLN A 235 -17.22 -17.00 -12.51
N THR A 236 -16.93 -17.44 -11.28
CA THR A 236 -17.91 -18.06 -10.38
C THR A 236 -17.78 -17.55 -8.96
N SER A 237 -18.66 -16.65 -8.50
CA SER A 237 -18.63 -16.15 -7.11
C SER A 237 -18.48 -17.29 -6.09
N PRO A 238 -17.54 -17.19 -5.14
CA PRO A 238 -17.39 -18.19 -4.10
C PRO A 238 -18.52 -18.06 -3.08
N ALA A 239 -18.73 -19.10 -2.27
CA ALA A 239 -19.67 -19.02 -1.15
C ALA A 239 -19.26 -17.92 -0.15
N GLU A 240 -17.96 -17.80 0.09
CA GLU A 240 -17.36 -16.78 0.96
C GLU A 240 -16.12 -16.19 0.29
N ILE A 241 -15.92 -14.88 0.43
CA ILE A 241 -14.77 -14.18 -0.12
C ILE A 241 -13.62 -14.26 0.89
N SER A 242 -12.48 -14.78 0.46
CA SER A 242 -11.25 -14.80 1.25
C SER A 242 -10.64 -13.39 1.31
N ILE A 243 -10.36 -12.90 2.53
CA ILE A 243 -9.73 -11.59 2.78
C ILE A 243 -8.34 -11.81 3.36
N HIS A 244 -7.32 -11.53 2.56
CA HIS A 244 -5.91 -11.62 2.92
C HIS A 244 -5.39 -10.27 3.42
N CYS A 245 -4.95 -10.22 4.67
CA CYS A 245 -4.29 -9.07 5.28
C CYS A 245 -2.79 -9.33 5.29
N VAL A 246 -2.03 -8.53 4.54
CA VAL A 246 -0.59 -8.73 4.36
C VAL A 246 0.17 -7.49 4.79
N ASN A 247 1.24 -7.67 5.54
CA ASN A 247 2.19 -6.61 5.84
C ASN A 247 3.61 -7.03 5.44
N LEU A 248 4.15 -6.32 4.46
CA LEU A 248 5.47 -6.53 3.86
C LEU A 248 6.49 -5.59 4.51
N PHE A 249 7.75 -6.02 4.60
CA PHE A 249 8.84 -5.22 5.16
C PHE A 249 9.91 -4.99 4.11
N THR A 250 10.33 -3.73 3.93
CA THR A 250 11.38 -3.36 2.95
C THR A 250 12.79 -3.38 3.53
N LYS A 251 12.93 -3.37 4.86
CA LYS A 251 14.22 -3.33 5.57
C LYS A 251 14.19 -4.31 6.75
N GLY A 252 15.33 -4.92 7.05
CA GLY A 252 15.51 -5.84 8.17
C GLY A 252 15.25 -7.32 7.82
N THR A 253 15.29 -8.17 8.85
CA THR A 253 15.11 -9.64 8.75
C THR A 253 13.67 -10.09 9.01
N GLN A 254 12.74 -9.14 9.18
CA GLN A 254 11.34 -9.43 9.49
C GLN A 254 10.67 -10.14 8.32
N LYS A 255 9.98 -11.25 8.61
CA LYS A 255 9.19 -11.97 7.63
C LYS A 255 7.87 -11.25 7.36
N GLU A 256 7.32 -11.47 6.17
CA GLU A 256 5.96 -11.07 5.82
C GLU A 256 4.96 -11.57 6.88
N GLN A 257 4.08 -10.66 7.34
CA GLN A 257 2.95 -11.02 8.18
C GLN A 257 1.73 -11.26 7.30
N HIS A 258 1.05 -12.39 7.49
CA HIS A 258 -0.12 -12.76 6.71
C HIS A 258 -1.21 -13.31 7.61
N PHE A 259 -2.43 -12.82 7.42
CA PHE A 259 -3.63 -13.29 8.10
C PHE A 259 -4.77 -13.39 7.10
N VAL A 260 -5.58 -14.44 7.19
CA VAL A 260 -6.67 -14.71 6.25
C VAL A 260 -7.93 -15.00 7.02
N PHE A 261 -9.04 -14.40 6.59
CA PHE A 261 -10.36 -14.62 7.17
C PHE A 261 -11.46 -14.33 6.14
N THR A 262 -12.71 -14.65 6.47
CA THR A 262 -13.89 -14.25 5.70
C THR A 262 -14.81 -13.33 6.52
N ARG A 263 -15.78 -12.70 5.86
CA ARG A 263 -16.78 -11.86 6.55
C ARG A 263 -17.62 -12.66 7.52
N GLU A 264 -18.06 -13.85 7.12
CA GLU A 264 -18.81 -14.74 8.01
C GLU A 264 -17.98 -15.12 9.24
N GLN A 265 -16.70 -15.45 9.06
CA GLN A 265 -15.81 -15.75 10.18
C GLN A 265 -15.70 -14.58 11.15
N GLU A 266 -15.51 -13.33 10.69
CA GLU A 266 -15.49 -12.16 11.59
C GLU A 266 -16.82 -11.98 12.34
N GLN A 267 -17.95 -12.21 11.68
CA GLN A 267 -19.28 -12.10 12.28
C GLN A 267 -19.57 -13.19 13.34
N CYS A 268 -19.06 -14.41 13.14
CA CYS A 268 -19.27 -15.52 14.06
C CYS A 268 -18.18 -15.67 15.12
N SER A 269 -16.98 -15.09 14.92
CA SER A 269 -15.83 -15.26 15.83
C SER A 269 -16.10 -14.73 17.23
N GLU A 270 -15.84 -15.53 18.27
CA GLU A 270 -15.88 -15.04 19.64
C GLU A 270 -14.80 -13.97 19.87
N CYS A 271 -15.10 -12.98 20.73
CA CYS A 271 -14.15 -11.92 21.07
C CYS A 271 -14.33 -11.57 22.54
N THR A 272 -13.34 -11.93 23.34
CA THR A 272 -13.33 -11.62 24.77
C THR A 272 -12.82 -10.21 25.00
N TYR A 273 -13.53 -9.47 25.84
CA TYR A 273 -13.16 -8.11 26.24
C TYR A 273 -12.61 -8.10 27.67
N THR A 274 -11.78 -7.11 27.98
CA THR A 274 -11.16 -7.00 29.32
C THR A 274 -11.28 -5.61 29.93
N ASP A 275 -11.52 -5.59 31.24
CA ASP A 275 -11.54 -4.39 32.08
C ASP A 275 -10.16 -4.06 32.68
N SER A 276 -9.14 -4.86 32.37
CA SER A 276 -7.76 -4.71 32.87
C SER A 276 -6.73 -5.01 31.79
N LEU A 277 -5.54 -4.41 31.92
CA LEU A 277 -4.39 -4.70 31.08
C LEU A 277 -3.58 -5.87 31.64
N GLU A 278 -2.95 -6.61 30.74
CA GLU A 278 -2.03 -7.71 31.06
C GLU A 278 -0.57 -7.28 30.78
N THR A 279 0.36 -8.23 30.72
CA THR A 279 1.78 -7.94 30.56
C THR A 279 2.15 -7.32 29.21
N TYR A 280 1.50 -7.77 28.12
CA TYR A 280 1.79 -7.34 26.75
C TYR A 280 0.60 -6.61 26.12
N LEU A 281 0.91 -5.63 25.28
CA LEU A 281 -0.05 -4.91 24.44
C LEU A 281 0.25 -5.21 22.97
N TYR A 282 -0.81 -5.50 22.21
CA TYR A 282 -0.75 -5.85 20.81
C TYR A 282 -1.58 -4.87 19.99
N GLU A 283 -0.99 -4.35 18.93
CA GLU A 283 -1.68 -3.51 17.97
C GLU A 283 -1.61 -4.17 16.58
N PRO A 284 -2.76 -4.52 15.99
CA PRO A 284 -2.81 -5.18 14.69
C PRO A 284 -2.24 -4.27 13.60
N ASN A 285 -1.68 -4.88 12.55
CA ASN A 285 -1.13 -4.11 11.45
C ASN A 285 -2.22 -3.35 10.65
N ALA A 286 -1.80 -2.39 9.81
CA ALA A 286 -2.71 -1.53 9.06
C ALA A 286 -3.64 -2.29 8.09
N SER A 287 -3.20 -3.42 7.53
CA SER A 287 -4.05 -4.23 6.64
C SER A 287 -5.21 -4.88 7.39
N LEU A 288 -4.98 -5.37 8.61
CA LEU A 288 -6.01 -5.93 9.47
C LEU A 288 -7.00 -4.87 9.94
N LEU A 289 -6.51 -3.69 10.32
CA LEU A 289 -7.36 -2.56 10.69
C LEU A 289 -8.25 -2.13 9.51
N LYS A 290 -7.69 -2.12 8.30
CA LYS A 290 -8.44 -1.81 7.08
C LYS A 290 -9.47 -2.86 6.73
N ALA A 291 -9.14 -4.14 6.93
CA ALA A 291 -10.04 -5.26 6.67
C ALA A 291 -11.20 -5.37 7.67
N GLY A 292 -11.03 -4.82 8.88
CA GLY A 292 -11.98 -4.97 9.97
C GLY A 292 -11.91 -6.33 10.66
N ALA A 293 -10.74 -6.99 10.64
CA ALA A 293 -10.51 -8.31 11.25
C ALA A 293 -10.40 -8.22 12.78
N PHE A 294 -11.42 -7.70 13.46
CA PHE A 294 -11.32 -7.33 14.87
C PHE A 294 -11.55 -8.50 15.82
N ARG A 295 -12.57 -9.32 15.54
CA ARG A 295 -12.93 -10.51 16.31
C ARG A 295 -12.13 -11.71 15.84
N SER A 296 -11.89 -11.86 14.54
CA SER A 296 -11.07 -12.94 13.99
C SER A 296 -9.66 -12.97 14.58
N ILE A 297 -9.05 -11.82 14.88
CA ILE A 297 -7.77 -11.77 15.60
C ILE A 297 -7.91 -12.31 17.03
N ALA A 298 -8.94 -11.91 17.76
CA ALA A 298 -9.15 -12.37 19.14
C ALA A 298 -9.49 -13.87 19.21
N ALA A 299 -10.10 -14.42 18.17
CA ALA A 299 -10.35 -15.86 18.05
C ALA A 299 -9.09 -16.65 17.65
N ALA A 300 -8.21 -16.07 16.83
CA ALA A 300 -7.02 -16.74 16.31
C ALA A 300 -5.83 -16.74 17.27
N TYR A 301 -5.77 -15.79 18.20
CA TYR A 301 -4.67 -15.62 19.15
C TYR A 301 -5.21 -15.59 20.58
N PRO A 302 -4.46 -16.09 21.58
CA PRO A 302 -4.86 -16.05 23.00
C PRO A 302 -4.69 -14.64 23.59
N VAL A 303 -5.46 -13.69 23.06
CA VAL A 303 -5.46 -12.28 23.43
C VAL A 303 -6.87 -11.83 23.81
N ARG A 304 -6.96 -10.84 24.69
CA ARG A 304 -8.21 -10.19 25.06
C ARG A 304 -8.25 -8.79 24.46
N LYS A 305 -9.37 -8.41 23.86
CA LYS A 305 -9.53 -7.09 23.24
C LYS A 305 -9.90 -6.04 24.28
N LEU A 306 -9.35 -4.83 24.20
CA LEU A 306 -9.61 -3.83 25.25
C LEU A 306 -11.07 -3.35 25.27
N HIS A 307 -11.68 -3.14 24.11
CA HIS A 307 -13.07 -2.67 23.97
C HIS A 307 -13.53 -2.88 22.51
N PRO A 308 -14.83 -2.98 22.18
CA PRO A 308 -15.33 -3.11 20.79
C PRO A 308 -14.73 -2.10 19.80
N ASN A 309 -14.55 -0.85 20.24
CA ASN A 309 -13.95 0.22 19.41
C ASN A 309 -12.45 0.48 19.68
N SER A 310 -11.86 -0.16 20.70
CA SER A 310 -10.42 -0.06 20.95
C SER A 310 -9.73 -1.25 20.28
N HIS A 311 -9.24 -1.06 19.06
CA HIS A 311 -8.54 -2.10 18.28
C HIS A 311 -7.11 -2.32 18.81
N LEU A 312 -7.03 -2.66 20.10
CA LEU A 312 -5.84 -3.05 20.85
C LEU A 312 -6.19 -4.31 21.64
N TYR A 313 -5.20 -5.17 21.82
CA TYR A 313 -5.34 -6.45 22.49
C TYR A 313 -4.26 -6.61 23.55
N THR A 314 -4.49 -7.46 24.53
CA THR A 314 -3.55 -7.71 25.63
C THR A 314 -3.48 -9.20 25.95
N SER A 315 -2.33 -9.65 26.46
CA SER A 315 -2.09 -11.03 26.93
C SER A 315 -0.99 -11.01 27.99
N ASP A 316 -1.05 -11.91 28.97
CA ASP A 316 0.08 -12.14 29.87
C ASP A 316 1.19 -12.96 29.23
N THR A 317 0.85 -13.73 28.19
CA THR A 317 1.82 -14.54 27.44
C THR A 317 2.32 -13.75 26.24
N PHE A 318 3.63 -13.86 25.96
CA PHE A 318 4.24 -13.26 24.77
C PHE A 318 3.88 -14.07 23.52
N ILE A 319 3.33 -13.41 22.51
CA ILE A 319 2.88 -14.04 21.26
C ILE A 319 3.75 -13.50 20.12
N GLU A 320 4.87 -14.19 19.87
CA GLU A 320 5.91 -13.75 18.92
C GLU A 320 5.38 -13.52 17.50
N ASN A 321 4.41 -14.33 17.06
CA ASN A 321 3.86 -14.31 15.70
C ASN A 321 2.60 -13.46 15.54
N PHE A 322 2.29 -12.55 16.49
CA PHE A 322 1.13 -11.66 16.35
C PHE A 322 1.27 -10.76 15.10
N PRO A 323 0.23 -10.63 14.26
CA PRO A 323 0.31 -9.92 12.98
C PRO A 323 0.17 -8.40 13.19
N GLY A 324 1.18 -7.79 13.79
CA GLY A 324 1.16 -6.39 14.16
C GLY A 324 2.41 -5.95 14.91
N ARG A 325 2.23 -4.97 15.79
CA ARG A 325 3.26 -4.49 16.71
C ARG A 325 2.99 -5.06 18.11
N ILE A 326 4.05 -5.52 18.75
CA ILE A 326 4.02 -6.09 20.09
C ILE A 326 4.76 -5.15 21.03
N PHE A 327 4.20 -4.94 22.21
CA PHE A 327 4.78 -4.08 23.24
C PHE A 327 4.68 -4.72 24.61
N ARG A 328 5.68 -4.45 25.45
CA ARG A 328 5.62 -4.76 26.88
C ARG A 328 5.06 -3.55 27.61
N ILE A 329 4.04 -3.77 28.43
CA ILE A 329 3.45 -2.71 29.25
C ILE A 329 4.39 -2.44 30.42
N VAL A 330 4.83 -1.19 30.55
CA VAL A 330 5.73 -0.75 31.62
C VAL A 330 4.93 -0.09 32.74
N ASN A 331 3.93 0.70 32.37
CA ASN A 331 3.08 1.41 33.31
C ASN A 331 1.73 1.77 32.68
N GLN A 332 0.70 1.99 33.51
CA GLN A 332 -0.59 2.52 33.08
C GLN A 332 -1.08 3.57 34.06
N CYS A 333 -1.82 4.56 33.57
CA CYS A 333 -2.50 5.53 34.43
C CYS A 333 -3.81 6.00 33.81
N SER A 334 -4.69 6.57 34.63
CA SER A 334 -5.87 7.27 34.13
C SER A 334 -5.47 8.59 33.45
N PHE A 335 -6.44 9.24 32.81
CA PHE A 335 -6.26 10.58 32.24
C PHE A 335 -6.35 11.72 33.27
N ASN A 336 -6.30 11.39 34.57
CA ASN A 336 -6.27 12.37 35.65
C ASN A 336 -4.94 13.14 35.66
N LYS A 337 -5.00 14.46 35.80
CA LYS A 337 -3.83 15.35 35.80
C LYS A 337 -2.77 14.96 36.84
N LYS A 338 -3.19 14.48 38.02
CA LYS A 338 -2.26 14.04 39.08
C LYS A 338 -1.50 12.78 38.66
N GLU A 339 -2.22 11.74 38.25
CA GLU A 339 -1.61 10.48 37.83
C GLU A 339 -0.75 10.64 36.57
N VAL A 340 -1.16 11.47 35.60
CA VAL A 340 -0.35 11.80 34.42
C VAL A 340 0.99 12.41 34.84
N LYS A 341 0.98 13.34 35.80
CA LYS A 341 2.21 13.96 36.31
C LYS A 341 3.07 12.96 37.08
N GLU A 342 2.47 12.03 37.81
CA GLU A 342 3.22 11.02 38.58
C GLU A 342 3.84 9.95 37.67
N ASN A 343 3.14 9.52 36.62
CA ASN A 343 3.54 8.36 35.81
C ASN A 343 4.25 8.71 34.50
N LEU A 344 4.12 9.95 34.00
CA LEU A 344 4.64 10.36 32.69
C LEU A 344 5.53 11.61 32.73
N ALA A 345 5.80 12.23 33.90
CA ALA A 345 6.61 13.46 33.96
C ALA A 345 8.09 13.26 33.58
N ASP A 346 8.60 12.03 33.62
CA ASP A 346 9.95 11.69 33.16
C ASP A 346 10.05 11.65 31.63
N LEU A 347 8.92 11.51 30.92
CA LEU A 347 8.90 11.39 29.47
C LEU A 347 9.00 12.77 28.81
N LYS A 348 10.05 12.95 28.01
CA LYS A 348 10.22 14.13 27.12
C LYS A 348 9.83 13.83 25.68
N LYS A 349 9.95 12.57 25.26
CA LYS A 349 9.65 12.08 23.91
C LYS A 349 8.88 10.76 23.99
N ALA A 350 7.87 10.60 23.15
CA ALA A 350 7.19 9.33 22.95
C ALA A 350 6.51 9.26 21.57
N ASN A 351 6.33 8.03 21.08
CA ASN A 351 5.44 7.71 19.97
C ASN A 351 4.01 7.56 20.52
N VAL A 352 3.09 8.44 20.13
CA VAL A 352 1.74 8.48 20.71
C VAL A 352 0.72 7.88 19.73
N THR A 353 -0.05 6.90 20.20
CA THR A 353 -1.15 6.29 19.44
C THR A 353 -2.46 6.47 20.19
N VAL A 354 -3.52 6.86 19.48
CA VAL A 354 -4.87 7.01 20.02
C VAL A 354 -5.80 5.96 19.41
N ARG A 355 -6.54 5.25 20.25
CA ARG A 355 -7.59 4.30 19.84
C ARG A 355 -8.80 4.48 20.74
N ASN A 356 -9.93 4.94 20.19
CA ASN A 356 -11.17 5.14 20.98
C ASN A 356 -10.91 5.96 22.26
N PHE A 357 -10.44 7.19 22.11
CA PHE A 357 -10.12 8.10 23.21
C PHE A 357 -10.63 9.51 22.87
N PRO A 358 -11.09 10.31 23.86
CA PRO A 358 -11.69 11.62 23.61
C PRO A 358 -10.73 12.73 23.17
N ALA A 359 -9.42 12.47 23.12
CA ALA A 359 -8.40 13.45 22.74
C ALA A 359 -7.57 12.94 21.57
N THR A 360 -7.21 13.85 20.67
CA THR A 360 -6.31 13.60 19.54
C THR A 360 -4.86 13.47 19.99
N VAL A 361 -4.02 12.93 19.09
CA VAL A 361 -2.56 12.85 19.32
C VAL A 361 -1.97 14.24 19.60
N ALA A 362 -2.37 15.26 18.84
CA ALA A 362 -1.87 16.63 19.01
C ALA A 362 -2.25 17.22 20.37
N GLU A 363 -3.49 17.02 20.82
CA GLU A 363 -3.96 17.48 22.13
C GLU A 363 -3.23 16.77 23.28
N LEU A 364 -3.02 15.46 23.17
CA LEU A 364 -2.26 14.68 24.16
C LEU A 364 -0.81 15.14 24.24
N ARG A 365 -0.14 15.30 23.09
CA ARG A 365 1.25 15.81 23.04
C ARG A 365 1.36 17.18 23.70
N LYS A 366 0.43 18.10 23.40
CA LYS A 366 0.41 19.43 24.00
C LYS A 366 0.17 19.40 25.50
N ARG A 367 -0.75 18.56 25.97
CA ARG A 367 -1.14 18.48 27.39
C ARG A 367 -0.09 17.79 28.27
N ILE A 368 0.64 16.83 27.72
CA ILE A 368 1.68 16.07 28.43
C ILE A 368 3.09 16.64 28.16
N HIS A 369 3.20 17.62 27.24
CA HIS A 369 4.47 18.23 26.82
C HIS A 369 5.46 17.23 26.19
N LEU A 370 4.95 16.35 25.32
CA LEU A 370 5.73 15.31 24.65
C LEU A 370 6.12 15.69 23.23
N ALA A 371 7.42 15.64 22.95
CA ALA A 371 7.93 15.65 21.58
C ALA A 371 7.79 14.25 20.92
N GLU A 372 7.89 14.21 19.60
CA GLU A 372 7.82 12.99 18.81
C GLU A 372 9.12 12.17 18.86
N GLY A 373 8.99 10.85 18.75
CA GLY A 373 10.09 9.89 18.70
C GLY A 373 10.49 9.30 20.04
N GLY A 374 11.68 8.67 20.06
CA GLY A 374 12.19 7.89 21.19
C GLY A 374 11.72 6.44 21.18
N ASP A 375 12.11 5.70 22.21
CA ASP A 375 11.85 4.24 22.32
C ASP A 375 10.59 3.91 23.13
N THR A 376 10.00 4.93 23.77
CA THR A 376 8.74 4.81 24.50
C THR A 376 7.54 4.96 23.57
N TYR A 377 6.57 4.07 23.73
CA TYR A 377 5.27 4.14 23.08
C TYR A 377 4.19 4.45 24.11
N LEU A 378 3.32 5.41 23.81
CA LEU A 378 2.22 5.81 24.67
C LEU A 378 0.91 5.57 23.92
N PHE A 379 0.08 4.67 24.43
CA PHE A 379 -1.25 4.41 23.89
C PHE A 379 -2.31 5.07 24.76
N ALA A 380 -3.19 5.86 24.16
CA ALA A 380 -4.38 6.37 24.82
C ALA A 380 -5.59 5.57 24.31
N SER A 381 -6.27 4.87 25.23
CA SER A 381 -7.32 3.92 24.89
C SER A 381 -8.44 3.86 25.92
N THR A 382 -9.48 3.08 25.61
CA THR A 382 -10.60 2.77 26.49
C THR A 382 -10.67 1.28 26.75
N LEU A 383 -10.82 0.89 28.02
CA LEU A 383 -11.10 -0.47 28.47
C LEU A 383 -12.58 -0.81 28.38
N ASN A 384 -12.94 -2.07 28.59
CA ASN A 384 -14.31 -2.55 28.38
C ASN A 384 -15.32 -1.93 29.35
N ASN A 385 -14.92 -1.69 30.60
CA ASN A 385 -15.67 -0.91 31.60
C ASN A 385 -15.81 0.60 31.29
N GLY A 386 -15.32 1.08 30.14
CA GLY A 386 -15.39 2.48 29.73
C GLY A 386 -14.27 3.38 30.27
N GLN A 387 -13.38 2.85 31.12
CA GLN A 387 -12.27 3.60 31.69
C GLN A 387 -11.28 4.07 30.61
N LYS A 388 -10.94 5.36 30.66
CA LYS A 388 -9.93 5.98 29.80
C LYS A 388 -8.55 5.80 30.41
N VAL A 389 -7.65 5.17 29.67
CA VAL A 389 -6.30 4.81 30.12
C VAL A 389 -5.23 5.34 29.20
N LEU A 390 -4.09 5.71 29.80
CA LEU A 390 -2.82 5.91 29.12
C LEU A 390 -1.91 4.74 29.47
N ILE A 391 -1.33 4.11 28.44
CA ILE A 391 -0.56 2.88 28.55
C ILE A 391 0.86 3.19 28.05
N ARG A 392 1.83 3.17 28.96
CA ARG A 392 3.25 3.34 28.64
C ARG A 392 3.85 1.98 28.32
N CYS A 393 4.47 1.91 27.17
CA CYS A 393 4.93 0.68 26.56
C CYS A 393 6.36 0.82 26.04
N GLU A 394 7.07 -0.30 26.01
CA GLU A 394 8.33 -0.48 25.28
C GLU A 394 8.10 -1.49 24.16
N LYS A 395 8.70 -1.26 22.98
CA LYS A 395 8.58 -2.19 21.86
C LYS A 395 9.45 -3.43 22.12
N VAL A 396 8.91 -4.61 21.82
CA VAL A 396 9.60 -5.91 21.95
C VAL A 396 10.08 -6.38 20.59
#